data_AF-R1BES8-F1
#
_entry.id   AF-R1BES8-F1
#
_cell.length_a   1.000
_cell.length_b   1.000
_cell.length_c   1.000
_cell.angle_alpha   90.00
_cell.angle_beta   90.00
_cell.angle_gamma   90.00
#
_symmetry.space_group_name_H-M   'P 1'
#
loop_
_entity.id
_entity.type
_entity.pdbx_description
1 polymer ?
#
loop_
_entity_poly.entity_id
_entity_poly.type
_entity_poly.pdbx_seq_one_letter_code
_entity_poly.pdbx_strand_id
1 'polypeptide(L)'
;MLCLFVGPVGLDNGVGLRPAMGYNTWNDLRCEGVTADAIDAIAVAMVELGLAKLGYAYLNVDDCWATATDPSGELVADPAAFPDGLPALVESVHARGLRFGLYGDRGWKTCAFRPGSGGLEPAHAAQFARWGVDYLKYDSCWASNDHDAAFE
;
A
#
# COMPACT_ATOMS: atom_id res chain seq x y z
N MET A 1 13.62 -27.97 37.36
CA MET A 1 13.93 -26.74 36.60
C MET A 1 13.03 -26.75 35.37
N LEU A 2 11.94 -25.97 35.40
CA LEU A 2 10.96 -25.91 34.31
C LEU A 2 11.44 -24.84 33.34
N CYS A 3 11.86 -25.21 32.12
CA CYS A 3 12.08 -24.24 31.06
C CYS A 3 10.73 -23.73 30.57
N LEU A 4 10.39 -22.48 30.89
CA LEU A 4 9.30 -21.76 30.26
C LEU A 4 9.74 -21.45 28.82
N PHE A 5 9.10 -22.09 27.84
CA PHE A 5 9.18 -21.64 26.46
C PHE A 5 8.43 -20.32 26.37
N VAL A 6 9.18 -19.21 26.28
CA VAL A 6 8.61 -17.94 25.82
C VAL A 6 8.33 -18.13 24.33
N GLY A 7 7.06 -18.27 23.98
CA GLY A 7 6.63 -18.34 22.58
C GLY A 7 7.05 -17.08 21.82
N PRO A 8 7.04 -17.11 20.47
CA PRO A 8 7.36 -15.94 19.67
C PRO A 8 6.48 -14.75 20.09
N VAL A 9 7.12 -13.62 20.39
CA VAL A 9 6.45 -12.35 20.66
C VAL A 9 5.98 -11.79 19.31
N GLY A 10 4.67 -11.80 19.08
CA GLY A 10 4.03 -11.18 17.94
C GLY A 10 2.97 -10.18 18.42
N LEU A 11 2.71 -9.16 17.61
CA LEU A 11 1.57 -8.28 17.83
C LEU A 11 0.29 -9.09 17.60
N ASP A 12 -0.59 -9.14 18.61
CA ASP A 12 -1.92 -9.78 18.49
C ASP A 12 -2.93 -8.78 17.94
N ASN A 13 -2.75 -8.39 16.68
CA ASN A 13 -3.58 -7.40 15.98
C ASN A 13 -4.44 -8.03 14.86
N GLY A 14 -4.54 -9.36 14.82
CA GLY A 14 -5.39 -10.09 13.88
C GLY A 14 -4.90 -10.11 12.42
N VAL A 15 -3.74 -9.54 12.09
CA VAL A 15 -3.12 -9.61 10.76
C VAL A 15 -1.87 -10.48 10.77
N GLY A 16 -1.38 -10.89 9.58
CA GLY A 16 -0.14 -11.67 9.47
C GLY A 16 -0.18 -13.10 10.00
N LEU A 17 -1.35 -13.63 10.39
CA LEU A 17 -1.52 -15.01 10.86
C LEU A 17 -1.16 -16.06 9.81
N ARG A 18 -1.23 -15.69 8.53
CA ARG A 18 -0.75 -16.46 7.38
C ARG A 18 -0.03 -15.50 6.42
N PRO A 19 0.91 -15.98 5.60
CA PRO A 19 1.52 -15.16 4.56
C PRO A 19 0.45 -14.49 3.69
N ALA A 20 0.59 -13.19 3.46
CA ALA A 20 -0.29 -12.47 2.56
C ALA A 20 -0.15 -13.02 1.13
N MET A 21 -1.27 -13.27 0.48
CA MET A 21 -1.34 -13.70 -0.92
C MET A 21 -2.07 -12.66 -1.73
N GLY A 22 -1.54 -12.31 -2.89
CA GLY A 22 -2.08 -11.22 -3.68
C GLY A 22 -1.31 -10.99 -4.98
N TYR A 23 -1.55 -9.83 -5.57
CA TYR A 23 -0.91 -9.36 -6.77
C TYR A 23 -0.34 -7.96 -6.52
N ASN A 24 0.83 -7.66 -7.10
CA ASN A 24 1.46 -6.36 -7.04
C ASN A 24 1.69 -5.83 -8.45
N THR A 25 1.37 -4.56 -8.68
CA THR A 25 1.35 -3.96 -10.02
C THR A 25 2.73 -3.67 -10.62
N TRP A 26 3.81 -3.66 -9.84
CA TRP A 26 5.11 -3.13 -10.27
C TRP A 26 5.70 -3.82 -11.49
N ASN A 27 5.66 -5.16 -11.53
CA ASN A 27 6.31 -5.94 -12.58
C ASN A 27 5.63 -5.77 -13.94
N ASP A 28 4.34 -5.45 -13.96
CA ASP A 28 3.54 -5.39 -15.17
C ASP A 28 3.29 -3.94 -15.61
N LEU A 29 2.97 -3.04 -14.67
CA LEU A 29 2.54 -1.66 -14.98
C LEU A 29 3.66 -0.62 -14.83
N ARG A 30 4.67 -0.89 -13.97
CA ARG A 30 5.72 0.07 -13.60
C ARG A 30 5.12 1.46 -13.33
N CYS A 31 5.62 2.51 -13.98
CA CYS A 31 5.12 3.89 -13.80
C CYS A 31 4.26 4.36 -14.98
N GLU A 32 4.20 3.56 -16.05
CA GLU A 32 3.51 3.90 -17.28
C GLU A 32 2.03 3.48 -17.27
N GLY A 33 1.65 2.53 -16.40
CA GLY A 33 0.32 1.91 -16.41
C GLY A 33 -0.51 2.09 -15.13
N VAL A 34 -0.08 2.89 -14.16
CA VAL A 34 -0.74 3.01 -12.86
C VAL A 34 -1.93 3.96 -12.96
N THR A 35 -3.07 3.44 -13.41
CA THR A 35 -4.36 4.16 -13.52
C THR A 35 -5.48 3.41 -12.83
N ALA A 36 -6.55 4.12 -12.45
CA ALA A 36 -7.73 3.52 -11.84
C ALA A 36 -8.33 2.39 -12.69
N ASP A 37 -8.44 2.62 -14.01
CA ASP A 37 -8.97 1.63 -14.96
C ASP A 37 -8.11 0.36 -15.02
N ALA A 38 -6.78 0.51 -15.09
CA ALA A 38 -5.86 -0.63 -15.15
C ALA A 38 -5.92 -1.45 -13.86
N ILE A 39 -5.98 -0.78 -12.71
CA ILE A 39 -6.05 -1.44 -11.40
C ILE A 39 -7.42 -2.11 -11.21
N ASP A 40 -8.54 -1.48 -11.59
CA ASP A 40 -9.86 -2.13 -11.52
C ASP A 40 -9.95 -3.35 -12.45
N ALA A 41 -9.37 -3.27 -13.66
CA ALA A 41 -9.31 -4.40 -14.58
C ALA A 41 -8.54 -5.59 -13.99
N ILE A 42 -7.44 -5.34 -13.26
CA ILE A 42 -6.72 -6.39 -12.51
C ILE A 42 -7.59 -6.96 -11.39
N ALA A 43 -8.31 -6.12 -10.65
CA ALA A 43 -9.24 -6.57 -9.61
C ALA A 43 -10.34 -7.49 -10.17
N VAL A 44 -10.92 -7.12 -11.32
CA VAL A 44 -11.89 -7.97 -12.05
C VAL A 44 -11.24 -9.29 -12.44
N ALA A 45 -10.06 -9.28 -13.06
CA ALA A 45 -9.38 -10.49 -13.49
C ALA A 45 -9.04 -11.43 -12.31
N MET A 46 -8.62 -10.90 -11.16
CA MET A 46 -8.37 -11.71 -9.95
C MET A 46 -9.61 -12.49 -9.50
N VAL A 47 -10.80 -11.91 -9.65
CA VAL A 47 -12.07 -12.56 -9.30
C VAL A 47 -12.48 -13.56 -10.38
N GLU A 48 -12.47 -13.16 -11.66
CA GLU A 48 -12.93 -13.98 -12.78
C GLU A 48 -12.07 -15.23 -12.99
N LEU A 49 -10.75 -15.11 -12.81
CA LEU A 49 -9.81 -16.23 -12.87
C LEU A 49 -9.87 -17.13 -11.62
N GLY A 50 -10.68 -16.75 -10.61
CA GLY A 50 -10.85 -17.52 -9.38
C GLY A 50 -9.69 -17.40 -8.38
N LEU A 51 -8.73 -16.50 -8.59
CA LEU A 51 -7.58 -16.31 -7.70
C LEU A 51 -8.01 -15.86 -6.30
N ALA A 52 -9.02 -14.98 -6.22
CA ALA A 52 -9.60 -14.56 -4.95
C ALA A 52 -10.12 -15.75 -4.12
N LYS A 53 -10.75 -16.73 -4.78
CA LYS A 53 -11.26 -17.96 -4.13
C LYS A 53 -10.15 -18.87 -3.64
N LEU A 54 -8.96 -18.78 -4.24
CA LEU A 54 -7.75 -19.50 -3.81
C LEU A 54 -6.96 -18.77 -2.72
N GLY A 55 -7.40 -17.58 -2.31
CA GLY A 55 -6.80 -16.81 -1.21
C GLY A 55 -5.92 -15.63 -1.64
N TYR A 56 -5.77 -15.37 -2.95
CA TYR A 56 -5.10 -14.14 -3.44
C TYR A 56 -6.02 -12.95 -3.22
N ALA A 57 -5.96 -12.36 -2.03
CA ALA A 57 -6.91 -11.35 -1.56
C ALA A 57 -6.39 -9.92 -1.69
N TYR A 58 -5.08 -9.69 -1.71
CA TYR A 58 -4.50 -8.35 -1.75
C TYR A 58 -4.19 -7.90 -3.18
N LEU A 59 -4.69 -6.74 -3.58
CA LEU A 59 -4.28 -6.03 -4.79
C LEU A 59 -3.44 -4.82 -4.38
N ASN A 60 -2.12 -4.93 -4.52
CA ASN A 60 -1.17 -3.94 -4.07
C ASN A 60 -0.73 -3.04 -5.23
N VAL A 61 -1.14 -1.77 -5.19
CA VAL A 61 -0.65 -0.73 -6.09
C VAL A 61 0.74 -0.30 -5.62
N ASP A 62 1.73 -0.45 -6.49
CA ASP A 62 3.12 -0.06 -6.20
C ASP A 62 3.36 1.44 -6.41
N ASP A 63 4.62 1.86 -6.55
CA ASP A 63 5.03 3.26 -6.74
C ASP A 63 4.32 3.97 -7.93
N CYS A 64 4.57 5.27 -8.11
CA CYS A 64 4.05 6.09 -9.22
C CYS A 64 2.56 6.44 -9.18
N TRP A 65 1.84 6.16 -8.08
CA TRP A 65 0.45 6.60 -7.91
C TRP A 65 0.31 8.08 -7.45
N ALA A 66 1.29 8.61 -6.70
CA ALA A 66 1.28 9.96 -6.15
C ALA A 66 2.10 10.95 -6.98
N THR A 67 1.65 12.20 -7.06
CA THR A 67 2.32 13.27 -7.82
C THR A 67 2.88 14.39 -6.96
N ALA A 68 2.29 14.65 -5.79
CA ALA A 68 2.70 15.72 -4.89
C ALA A 68 2.33 15.41 -3.43
N THR A 69 2.91 16.18 -2.52
CA THR A 69 2.38 16.40 -1.17
C THR A 69 1.82 17.81 -1.14
N ASP A 70 0.57 17.98 -0.74
CA ASP A 70 -0.08 19.28 -0.70
C ASP A 70 0.35 20.11 0.52
N PRO A 71 -0.05 21.40 0.62
CA PRO A 71 0.33 22.24 1.76
C PRO A 71 -0.22 21.79 3.12
N SER A 72 -1.19 20.87 3.16
CA SER A 72 -1.70 20.28 4.39
C SER A 72 -0.87 19.07 4.87
N GLY A 73 0.10 18.65 4.06
CA GLY A 73 0.92 17.46 4.33
C GLY A 73 0.28 16.16 3.86
N GLU A 74 -0.70 16.23 2.95
CA GLU A 74 -1.38 15.07 2.39
C GLU A 74 -0.79 14.68 1.03
N LEU A 75 -0.66 13.37 0.77
CA LEU A 75 -0.26 12.86 -0.54
C LEU A 75 -1.40 13.05 -1.55
N VAL A 76 -1.05 13.47 -2.76
CA VAL A 76 -1.97 13.71 -3.86
C VAL A 76 -1.80 12.63 -4.91
N ALA A 77 -2.80 11.76 -5.05
CA ALA A 77 -2.87 10.81 -6.15
C ALA A 77 -2.91 11.56 -7.50
N ASP A 78 -2.32 11.01 -8.56
CA ASP A 78 -2.36 11.62 -9.88
C ASP A 78 -3.82 11.84 -10.34
N PRO A 79 -4.31 13.08 -10.46
CA PRO A 79 -5.71 13.34 -10.81
C PRO A 79 -6.05 12.92 -12.25
N ALA A 80 -5.06 12.79 -13.14
CA ALA A 80 -5.29 12.27 -14.48
C ALA A 80 -5.42 10.75 -14.48
N ALA A 81 -4.70 10.06 -13.60
CA ALA A 81 -4.74 8.60 -13.49
C ALA A 81 -5.88 8.09 -12.59
N PHE A 82 -6.30 8.91 -11.62
CA PHE A 82 -7.35 8.64 -10.64
C PHE A 82 -8.37 9.80 -10.60
N PRO A 83 -9.18 9.99 -11.67
CA PRO A 83 -10.07 11.14 -11.81
C PRO A 83 -11.17 11.22 -10.73
N ASP A 84 -11.61 10.08 -10.21
CA ASP A 84 -12.58 9.99 -9.10
C ASP A 84 -11.90 9.89 -7.72
N GLY A 85 -10.57 10.03 -7.70
CA GLY A 85 -9.73 9.88 -6.51
C GLY A 85 -9.44 8.43 -6.15
N LEU A 86 -8.38 8.24 -5.36
CA LEU A 86 -7.97 6.92 -4.87
C LEU A 86 -9.05 6.21 -4.03
N PRO A 87 -9.83 6.89 -3.16
CA PRO A 87 -10.87 6.22 -2.35
C PRO A 87 -11.95 5.51 -3.19
N ALA A 88 -12.32 6.06 -4.35
CA ALA A 88 -13.31 5.41 -5.23
C ALA A 88 -12.77 4.07 -5.77
N LEU A 89 -11.48 4.02 -6.11
CA LEU A 89 -10.83 2.77 -6.52
C LEU A 89 -10.74 1.76 -5.38
N VAL A 90 -10.41 2.22 -4.16
CA VAL A 90 -10.39 1.38 -2.95
C VAL A 90 -11.77 0.74 -2.73
N GLU A 91 -12.84 1.54 -2.80
CA GLU A 91 -14.21 1.05 -2.66
C GLU A 91 -14.56 0.02 -3.74
N SER A 92 -14.17 0.24 -5.00
CA SER A 92 -14.40 -0.72 -6.09
C SER A 92 -13.71 -2.07 -5.83
N VAL A 93 -12.47 -2.05 -5.35
CA VAL A 93 -11.70 -3.25 -4.98
C VAL A 93 -12.35 -3.97 -3.80
N HIS A 94 -12.78 -3.24 -2.76
CA HIS A 94 -13.49 -3.79 -1.62
C HIS A 94 -14.83 -4.42 -2.00
N ALA A 95 -15.59 -3.80 -2.91
CA ALA A 95 -16.87 -4.32 -3.40
C ALA A 95 -16.73 -5.69 -4.10
N ARG A 96 -15.52 -6.07 -4.51
CA ARG A 96 -15.17 -7.36 -5.13
C ARG A 96 -14.70 -8.40 -4.10
N GLY A 97 -14.69 -8.05 -2.81
CA GLY A 97 -14.18 -8.90 -1.74
C GLY A 97 -12.66 -9.01 -1.69
N LEU A 98 -11.95 -8.13 -2.40
CA LEU A 98 -10.50 -8.00 -2.34
C LEU A 98 -10.09 -6.95 -1.28
N ARG A 99 -8.81 -6.94 -0.94
CA ARG A 99 -8.16 -5.96 -0.06
C ARG A 99 -7.26 -5.08 -0.90
N PHE A 100 -7.23 -3.79 -0.59
CA PHE A 100 -6.45 -2.81 -1.32
C PHE A 100 -5.14 -2.51 -0.61
N GLY A 101 -4.02 -2.66 -1.31
CA GLY A 101 -2.71 -2.28 -0.81
C GLY A 101 -2.14 -1.08 -1.55
N LEU A 102 -1.37 -0.26 -0.84
CA LEU A 102 -0.72 0.92 -1.38
C LEU A 102 0.78 0.93 -1.05
N TYR A 103 1.50 1.80 -1.74
CA TYR A 103 2.94 1.98 -1.60
C TYR A 103 3.28 3.34 -0.95
N GLY A 104 4.25 3.32 -0.05
CA GLY A 104 4.92 4.50 0.48
C GLY A 104 6.41 4.24 0.66
N ASP A 105 7.16 5.26 1.04
CA ASP A 105 8.59 5.19 1.32
C ASP A 105 8.90 5.97 2.60
N ARG A 106 9.79 5.46 3.46
CA ARG A 106 10.26 6.18 4.66
C ARG A 106 11.24 7.32 4.36
N GLY A 107 11.77 7.39 3.14
CA GLY A 107 12.55 8.52 2.68
C GLY A 107 11.70 9.71 2.29
N TRP A 108 12.35 10.81 1.91
CA TRP A 108 11.68 12.01 1.39
C TRP A 108 11.21 11.84 -0.07
N LYS A 109 11.66 10.76 -0.74
CA LYS A 109 11.24 10.35 -2.07
C LYS A 109 11.08 8.85 -2.13
N THR A 110 10.17 8.40 -2.99
CA THR A 110 10.08 7.00 -3.39
C THR A 110 11.22 6.59 -4.33
N CYS A 111 11.37 5.29 -4.58
CA CYS A 111 12.35 4.78 -5.52
C CYS A 111 12.16 5.33 -6.95
N ALA A 112 10.92 5.61 -7.37
CA ALA A 112 10.59 6.24 -8.64
C ALA A 112 10.46 7.78 -8.56
N PHE A 113 11.10 8.40 -7.56
CA PHE A 113 11.19 9.85 -7.41
C PHE A 113 9.84 10.57 -7.19
N ARG A 114 8.84 9.87 -6.62
CA ARG A 114 7.58 10.46 -6.14
C ARG A 114 7.73 10.95 -4.70
N PRO A 115 6.78 11.72 -4.15
CA PRO A 115 6.83 12.15 -2.75
C PRO A 115 6.87 10.94 -1.80
N GLY A 116 7.86 10.92 -0.91
CA GLY A 116 7.95 9.94 0.17
C GLY A 116 7.24 10.42 1.44
N SER A 117 7.33 9.64 2.51
CA SER A 117 6.65 9.91 3.79
C SER A 117 7.58 10.36 4.91
N GLY A 118 8.89 10.48 4.67
CA GLY A 118 9.87 10.83 5.71
C GLY A 118 9.49 12.11 6.47
N GLY A 119 9.25 11.99 7.78
CA GLY A 119 8.84 13.08 8.67
C GLY A 119 7.34 13.45 8.62
N LEU A 120 6.54 12.73 7.82
CA LEU A 120 5.08 12.90 7.68
C LEU A 120 4.31 11.59 7.93
N GLU A 121 4.96 10.59 8.53
CA GLU A 121 4.44 9.23 8.72
C GLU A 121 3.11 9.21 9.46
N PRO A 122 2.91 9.94 10.58
CA PRO A 122 1.61 9.95 11.26
C PRO A 122 0.49 10.53 10.38
N ALA A 123 0.78 11.56 9.59
CA ALA A 123 -0.19 12.20 8.72
C ALA A 123 -0.58 11.28 7.54
N HIS A 124 0.42 10.70 6.87
CA HIS A 124 0.20 9.79 5.76
C HIS A 124 -0.43 8.48 6.22
N ALA A 125 -0.05 7.92 7.38
CA ALA A 125 -0.72 6.75 7.95
C ALA A 125 -2.21 7.02 8.25
N ALA A 126 -2.53 8.19 8.80
CA ALA A 126 -3.92 8.59 9.01
C ALA A 126 -4.66 8.79 7.69
N GLN A 127 -4.00 9.31 6.66
CA GLN A 127 -4.57 9.47 5.31
C GLN A 127 -4.89 8.11 4.68
N PHE A 128 -3.95 7.16 4.69
CA PHE A 128 -4.15 5.80 4.18
C PHE A 128 -5.30 5.10 4.90
N ALA A 129 -5.40 5.25 6.22
CA ALA A 129 -6.51 4.72 7.00
C ALA A 129 -7.86 5.36 6.61
N ARG A 130 -7.90 6.68 6.39
CA ARG A 130 -9.12 7.38 5.91
C ARG A 130 -9.55 6.89 4.51
N TRP A 131 -8.60 6.57 3.65
CA TRP A 131 -8.87 6.04 2.32
C TRP A 131 -9.27 4.56 2.30
N GLY A 132 -9.12 3.84 3.41
CA GLY A 132 -9.47 2.41 3.50
C GLY A 132 -8.37 1.47 3.01
N VAL A 133 -7.10 1.87 3.03
CA VAL A 133 -5.99 0.99 2.65
C VAL A 133 -5.82 -0.14 3.68
N ASP A 134 -5.73 -1.37 3.20
CA ASP A 134 -5.62 -2.59 4.02
C ASP A 134 -4.17 -3.08 4.19
N TYR A 135 -3.28 -2.66 3.29
CA TYR A 135 -1.89 -3.11 3.24
C TYR A 135 -0.99 -1.96 2.80
N LEU A 136 0.15 -1.78 3.46
CA LEU A 136 1.17 -0.80 3.05
C LEU A 136 2.48 -1.52 2.74
N LYS A 137 2.94 -1.43 1.48
CA LYS A 137 4.35 -1.67 1.15
C LYS A 137 5.11 -0.39 1.47
N TYR A 138 6.08 -0.47 2.38
CA TYR A 138 6.82 0.69 2.84
C TYR A 138 8.31 0.54 2.57
N ASP A 139 8.80 1.33 1.61
CA ASP A 139 10.15 1.22 1.05
C ASP A 139 11.17 2.10 1.80
N SER A 140 12.39 2.15 1.30
CA SER A 140 13.52 2.81 1.97
C SER A 140 14.46 3.58 1.04
N CYS A 141 14.01 3.94 -0.16
CA CYS A 141 14.79 4.79 -1.04
C CYS A 141 14.88 6.20 -0.46
N TRP A 142 16.01 6.89 -0.70
CA TRP A 142 16.21 8.28 -0.25
C TRP A 142 16.06 8.51 1.26
N ALA A 143 16.09 7.46 2.06
CA ALA A 143 16.01 7.54 3.50
C ALA A 143 17.39 7.64 4.15
N SER A 144 17.44 8.11 5.40
CA SER A 144 18.64 8.01 6.22
C SER A 144 19.00 6.52 6.43
N ASN A 145 20.30 6.25 6.55
CA ASN A 145 20.80 4.95 7.00
C ASN A 145 20.62 4.76 8.52
N ASP A 146 20.23 5.82 9.21
CA ASP A 146 19.81 5.75 10.60
C ASP A 146 18.38 5.20 10.65
N HIS A 147 18.25 3.97 11.11
CA HIS A 147 16.97 3.27 11.20
C HIS A 147 16.12 3.73 12.38
N ASP A 148 16.72 4.42 13.36
CA ASP A 148 16.03 4.93 14.54
C ASP A 148 15.43 6.33 14.25
N ALA A 149 16.03 7.09 13.33
CA ALA A 149 15.57 8.41 12.90
C ALA A 149 14.21 8.43 12.18
N ALA A 150 13.64 7.27 11.81
CA ALA A 150 12.32 7.19 11.18
C ALA A 150 11.15 7.27 12.18
N PHE A 151 11.44 7.29 13.49
CA PHE A 151 10.42 7.24 14.54
C PHE A 151 10.59 8.32 15.64
N GLU A 152 11.50 9.27 15.47
CA GLU A 152 11.64 10.47 16.33
C GLU A 152 10.91 11.68 15.74
#